data_AF-A0A4Q4XS67-F1
#
_entry.id   AF-A0A4Q4XS67-F1
#
_cell.length_a   1.000
_cell.length_b   1.000
_cell.length_c   1.000
_cell.angle_alpha   90.00
_cell.angle_beta   90.00
_cell.angle_gamma   90.00
#
_symmetry.space_group_name_H-M   'P 1'
#
loop_
_entity.id
_entity.type
_entity.pdbx_description
1 polymer ?
#
loop_
_entity_poly.entity_id
_entity_poly.type
_entity_poly.pdbx_seq_one_letter_code
_entity_poly.pdbx_strand_id
1 'polypeptide(L)'
;MEQPTESFDVIVVAAVAGKDFEKPVIHSLELGTQLEYMANNVERATVVGRSKSSYDIVYHLLSAGKKVDWVTRDGVSGPFSLYAPTFLGLWNMADHVSTRFAPNFSPCIMNTSGFCYDFFQRSLVGRMFANLYWRTANYLSVSHAQFWRTTDMVIYCTGFEKGYSTFDPDLREELGLEYDVTMFSKWTMLDEKAENIVNEALFAEPPRTVWGVRSVLFPGHIHSVFTPLAAELQALWGVTWMLGWRDVPPKEEMELEATTFNAWTRKRYLEQGTKYSYFIYNYIPYIDTLMKDLALNPFRKSNIFEEWFVRYKPHDHRTVLDEYRALRRKQGSVENRGAKPPAAGAQHGNGHVKSLVEKSQAESSIQASGRNGGLEKTA
;
A
#
# COMPACT_ATOMS: atom_id res chain seq x y z
N MET A 1 -11.91 49.17 -19.69
CA MET A 1 -12.77 48.09 -19.14
C MET A 1 -11.88 46.91 -18.91
N GLU A 2 -11.81 46.44 -17.67
CA GLU A 2 -10.93 45.35 -17.27
C GLU A 2 -11.30 44.00 -17.89
N GLN A 3 -10.30 43.14 -18.04
CA GLN A 3 -10.49 41.71 -17.87
C GLN A 3 -9.98 41.34 -16.47
N PRO A 4 -10.83 40.94 -15.52
CA PRO A 4 -10.39 40.31 -14.28
C PRO A 4 -10.11 38.82 -14.52
N THR A 5 -8.84 38.45 -14.35
CA THR A 5 -8.37 37.31 -13.55
C THR A 5 -9.25 36.06 -13.41
N GLU A 6 -8.64 34.89 -13.59
CA GLU A 6 -8.45 33.99 -12.44
C GLU A 6 -7.14 33.19 -12.55
N SER A 7 -6.55 32.88 -11.40
CA SER A 7 -5.18 32.41 -11.24
C SER A 7 -5.07 30.88 -11.22
N PHE A 8 -3.99 30.35 -11.81
CA PHE A 8 -3.55 28.97 -11.60
C PHE A 8 -2.25 28.95 -10.80
N ASP A 9 -2.37 29.17 -9.49
CA ASP A 9 -1.29 28.85 -8.54
C ASP A 9 -1.20 27.34 -8.35
N VAL A 10 -0.46 26.66 -9.24
CA VAL A 10 -0.08 25.24 -9.07
C VAL A 10 1.29 25.17 -8.41
N ILE A 11 1.33 25.49 -7.11
CA ILE A 11 2.54 25.37 -6.29
C ILE A 11 2.71 23.93 -5.82
N VAL A 12 3.27 23.03 -6.65
CA VAL A 12 4.18 21.92 -6.23
C VAL A 12 5.00 21.44 -7.45
N VAL A 13 6.22 21.95 -7.67
CA VAL A 13 7.52 21.24 -7.45
C VAL A 13 8.68 22.26 -7.50
N ALA A 14 8.76 23.15 -6.51
CA ALA A 14 9.55 24.39 -6.55
C ALA A 14 11.07 24.25 -6.26
N ALA A 15 11.72 23.13 -6.60
CA ALA A 15 13.06 22.81 -6.10
C ALA A 15 14.25 23.04 -7.06
N VAL A 16 14.04 23.24 -8.37
CA VAL A 16 15.12 23.61 -9.34
C VAL A 16 14.69 24.71 -10.32
N ALA A 17 13.39 24.86 -10.63
CA ALA A 17 12.93 26.09 -11.26
C ALA A 17 13.13 27.24 -10.27
N GLY A 18 14.18 28.04 -10.48
CA GLY A 18 14.40 29.28 -9.74
C GLY A 18 13.24 30.25 -9.96
N LYS A 19 13.10 31.25 -9.08
CA LYS A 19 11.99 32.23 -9.17
C LYS A 19 11.92 32.98 -10.51
N ASP A 20 13.05 33.03 -11.23
CA ASP A 20 13.21 33.71 -12.51
C ASP A 20 12.99 32.78 -13.73
N PHE A 21 12.44 31.58 -13.54
CA PHE A 21 12.21 30.62 -14.63
C PHE A 21 10.86 30.87 -15.34
N GLU A 22 10.92 31.49 -16.52
CA GLU A 22 9.75 31.95 -17.29
C GLU A 22 9.06 30.88 -18.18
N LYS A 23 9.54 29.64 -18.21
CA LYS A 23 8.97 28.58 -19.07
C LYS A 23 8.00 27.69 -18.27
N PRO A 24 7.00 27.06 -18.92
CA PRO A 24 6.04 26.21 -18.23
C PRO A 24 6.71 25.10 -17.41
N VAL A 25 6.32 24.99 -16.14
CA VAL A 25 6.66 23.88 -15.25
C VAL A 25 5.37 23.14 -14.96
N ILE A 26 5.32 21.85 -15.29
CA ILE A 26 4.13 21.01 -15.14
C ILE A 26 4.47 19.74 -14.37
N HIS A 27 3.51 19.22 -13.61
CA HIS A 27 3.63 17.92 -12.98
C HIS A 27 3.25 16.78 -13.95
N SER A 28 3.74 15.57 -13.68
CA SER A 28 3.40 14.36 -14.47
C SER A 28 1.89 14.05 -14.58
N LEU A 29 1.08 14.60 -13.67
CA LEU A 29 -0.39 14.52 -13.70
C LEU A 29 -1.01 15.32 -14.86
N GLU A 30 -0.38 16.43 -15.26
CA GLU A 30 -0.89 17.36 -16.27
C GLU A 30 -0.48 16.98 -17.69
N LEU A 31 0.39 15.97 -17.85
CA LEU A 31 0.91 15.53 -19.14
C LEU A 31 -0.19 15.37 -20.20
N GLY A 32 -1.31 14.74 -19.80
CA GLY A 32 -2.45 14.47 -20.69
C GLY A 32 -3.15 15.71 -21.22
N THR A 33 -3.25 16.79 -20.42
CA THR A 33 -3.85 18.05 -20.87
C THR A 33 -2.87 18.91 -21.66
N GLN A 34 -1.57 18.69 -21.49
CA GLN A 34 -0.50 19.46 -22.14
C GLN A 34 0.04 18.81 -23.43
N LEU A 35 -0.45 17.64 -23.84
CA LEU A 35 0.07 16.89 -25.00
C LEU A 35 0.17 17.71 -26.28
N GLU A 36 -0.88 18.47 -26.63
CA GLU A 36 -0.89 19.28 -27.86
C GLU A 36 0.09 20.46 -27.78
N TYR A 37 0.16 21.13 -26.62
CA TYR A 37 1.14 22.19 -26.37
C TYR A 37 2.59 21.64 -26.47
N MET A 38 2.84 20.47 -25.89
CA MET A 38 4.15 19.79 -25.94
C MET A 38 4.50 19.31 -27.36
N ALA A 39 3.52 18.82 -28.13
CA ALA A 39 3.73 18.40 -29.51
C ALA A 39 4.13 19.59 -30.40
N ASN A 40 3.47 20.74 -30.25
CA ASN A 40 3.62 21.88 -31.15
C ASN A 40 4.68 22.90 -30.72
N ASN A 41 4.82 23.18 -29.41
CA ASN A 41 5.57 24.34 -28.91
C ASN A 41 6.87 23.99 -28.15
N VAL A 42 7.11 22.71 -27.86
CA VAL A 42 8.31 22.26 -27.13
C VAL A 42 9.27 21.56 -28.10
N GLU A 43 10.54 21.98 -28.14
CA GLU A 43 11.61 21.28 -28.87
C GLU A 43 12.50 20.44 -27.92
N ARG A 44 12.77 21.00 -26.72
CA ARG A 44 13.56 20.37 -25.66
C ARG A 44 12.80 20.40 -24.34
N ALA A 45 12.79 19.27 -23.65
CA ALA A 45 12.22 19.07 -22.32
C ALA A 45 13.21 18.28 -21.45
N THR A 46 12.86 18.02 -20.19
CA THR A 46 13.90 18.12 -19.16
C THR A 46 13.79 17.20 -17.94
N VAL A 47 12.93 16.19 -18.00
CA VAL A 47 12.42 15.34 -16.89
C VAL A 47 13.37 15.18 -15.68
N VAL A 48 12.94 15.51 -14.44
CA VAL A 48 13.56 14.91 -13.24
C VAL A 48 12.76 13.74 -12.75
N GLY A 49 13.43 12.87 -12.04
CA GLY A 49 12.81 11.81 -11.28
C GLY A 49 13.25 10.50 -11.87
N ARG A 50 13.14 9.46 -11.07
CA ARG A 50 13.70 8.15 -11.40
C ARG A 50 12.66 7.06 -11.18
N SER A 51 11.41 7.41 -11.45
CA SER A 51 10.18 6.66 -11.20
C SER A 51 9.55 6.21 -12.52
N LYS A 52 8.53 5.35 -12.47
CA LYS A 52 7.85 4.85 -13.68
C LYS A 52 7.31 5.99 -14.57
N SER A 53 6.71 7.02 -13.98
CA SER A 53 6.21 8.17 -14.74
C SER A 53 7.31 8.97 -15.44
N SER A 54 8.52 9.10 -14.87
CA SER A 54 9.64 9.71 -15.60
C SER A 54 10.08 8.88 -16.81
N TYR A 55 10.11 7.54 -16.73
CA TYR A 55 10.40 6.70 -17.91
C TYR A 55 9.36 6.92 -19.01
N ASP A 56 8.07 6.92 -18.67
CA ASP A 56 6.99 7.09 -19.64
C ASP A 56 7.03 8.48 -20.31
N ILE A 57 7.30 9.54 -19.54
CA ILE A 57 7.42 10.91 -20.06
C ILE A 57 8.67 11.08 -20.95
N VAL A 58 9.83 10.57 -20.52
CA VAL A 58 11.06 10.57 -21.33
C VAL A 58 10.84 9.81 -22.64
N TYR A 59 10.23 8.62 -22.58
CA TYR A 59 9.92 7.82 -23.76
C TYR A 59 8.96 8.54 -24.71
N HIS A 60 7.90 9.15 -24.18
CA HIS A 60 6.92 9.89 -24.98
C HIS A 60 7.56 11.09 -25.70
N LEU A 61 8.35 11.90 -24.99
CA LEU A 61 9.07 13.04 -25.53
C LEU A 61 10.07 12.64 -26.62
N LEU A 62 10.91 11.62 -26.37
CA LEU A 62 11.88 11.13 -27.36
C LEU A 62 11.17 10.55 -28.59
N SER A 63 10.05 9.85 -28.41
CA SER A 63 9.24 9.30 -29.51
C SER A 63 8.58 10.40 -30.36
N ALA A 64 8.26 11.55 -29.76
CA ALA A 64 7.80 12.75 -30.44
C ALA A 64 8.95 13.60 -31.04
N GLY A 65 10.17 13.05 -31.13
CA GLY A 65 11.34 13.71 -31.72
C GLY A 65 11.91 14.86 -30.88
N LYS A 66 11.50 14.98 -29.61
CA LYS A 66 11.96 16.06 -28.71
C LYS A 66 13.32 15.71 -28.11
N LYS A 67 14.14 16.73 -27.85
CA LYS A 67 15.37 16.57 -27.07
C LYS A 67 14.99 16.44 -25.59
N VAL A 68 15.62 15.51 -24.87
CA VAL A 68 15.33 15.28 -23.45
C VAL A 68 16.61 15.29 -22.64
N ASP A 69 16.69 16.21 -21.68
CA ASP A 69 17.57 16.05 -20.53
C ASP A 69 16.86 15.23 -19.46
N TRP A 70 17.61 14.41 -18.72
CA TRP A 70 17.06 13.61 -17.64
C TRP A 70 17.92 13.72 -16.38
N VAL A 71 17.39 14.37 -15.34
CA VAL A 71 18.13 14.62 -14.10
C VAL A 71 17.54 13.84 -12.92
N THR A 72 18.38 13.45 -11.98
CA THR A 72 17.96 12.68 -10.81
C THR A 72 18.72 13.17 -9.58
N ARG A 73 18.06 13.22 -8.41
CA ARG A 73 18.68 13.63 -7.13
C ARG A 73 19.73 12.60 -6.69
N ASP A 74 20.87 13.04 -6.19
CA ASP A 74 21.80 12.15 -5.47
C ASP A 74 21.16 11.55 -4.21
N GLY A 75 21.25 10.24 -4.07
CA GLY A 75 20.55 9.50 -3.03
C GLY A 75 21.00 8.05 -2.96
N VAL A 76 20.65 7.38 -1.86
CA VAL A 76 21.07 6.00 -1.59
C VAL A 76 20.34 4.97 -2.46
N SER A 77 19.25 5.37 -3.13
CA SER A 77 18.48 4.55 -4.07
C SER A 77 18.70 5.00 -5.51
N GLY A 78 19.23 4.09 -6.35
CA GLY A 78 19.35 4.30 -7.79
C GLY A 78 18.00 4.38 -8.52
N PRO A 79 17.99 4.56 -9.85
CA PRO A 79 16.76 4.66 -10.63
C PRO A 79 15.88 3.42 -10.52
N PHE A 80 14.55 3.62 -10.66
CA PHE A 80 13.60 2.51 -10.66
C PHE A 80 14.02 1.50 -11.72
N SER A 81 14.21 0.26 -11.29
CA SER A 81 14.79 -0.80 -12.12
C SER A 81 13.86 -1.11 -13.30
N LEU A 82 14.36 -0.94 -14.52
CA LEU A 82 13.69 -1.50 -15.69
C LEU A 82 13.80 -3.02 -15.64
N TYR A 83 12.67 -3.70 -15.73
CA TYR A 83 12.65 -5.15 -15.87
C TYR A 83 13.01 -5.53 -17.31
N ALA A 84 13.94 -6.47 -17.46
CA ALA A 84 14.15 -7.12 -18.75
C ALA A 84 12.86 -7.85 -19.17
N PRO A 85 12.53 -7.90 -20.47
CA PRO A 85 11.28 -8.53 -20.94
C PRO A 85 11.18 -10.00 -20.55
N THR A 86 12.33 -10.68 -20.42
CA THR A 86 12.42 -12.06 -19.92
C THR A 86 13.49 -12.22 -18.85
N PHE A 87 13.24 -13.11 -17.89
CA PHE A 87 14.28 -13.64 -17.01
C PHE A 87 14.92 -14.86 -17.69
N LEU A 88 16.24 -14.80 -17.91
CA LEU A 88 17.04 -15.84 -18.57
C LEU A 88 16.55 -16.30 -19.97
N GLY A 89 15.72 -15.50 -20.66
CA GLY A 89 15.12 -15.89 -21.94
C GLY A 89 14.00 -16.93 -21.85
N LEU A 90 13.66 -17.41 -20.64
CA LEU A 90 12.71 -18.52 -20.44
C LEU A 90 11.31 -18.08 -20.01
N TRP A 91 11.24 -17.05 -19.14
CA TRP A 91 9.98 -16.57 -18.58
C TRP A 91 9.84 -15.08 -18.79
N ASN A 92 8.63 -14.59 -19.07
CA ASN A 92 8.34 -13.16 -18.93
C ASN A 92 8.60 -12.74 -17.47
N MET A 93 9.26 -11.59 -17.27
CA MET A 93 9.72 -11.22 -15.92
C MET A 93 8.56 -10.87 -14.97
N ALA A 94 7.47 -10.25 -15.47
CA ALA A 94 6.27 -9.98 -14.68
C ALA A 94 5.53 -11.27 -14.29
N ASP A 95 5.53 -12.27 -15.18
CA ASP A 95 5.00 -13.60 -14.90
C ASP A 95 5.84 -14.33 -13.84
N HIS A 96 7.17 -14.24 -13.91
CA HIS A 96 8.07 -14.87 -12.96
C HIS A 96 7.90 -14.32 -11.53
N VAL A 97 7.92 -12.99 -11.35
CA VAL A 97 7.69 -12.36 -10.03
C VAL A 97 6.29 -12.61 -9.47
N SER A 98 5.37 -13.13 -10.30
CA SER A 98 4.02 -13.53 -9.91
C SER A 98 3.90 -15.04 -9.60
N THR A 99 5.01 -15.78 -9.50
CA THR A 99 5.03 -17.17 -9.02
C THR A 99 5.27 -17.23 -7.51
N ARG A 100 4.84 -18.31 -6.84
CA ARG A 100 5.24 -18.55 -5.43
C ARG A 100 6.71 -18.88 -5.27
N PHE A 101 7.40 -19.32 -6.34
CA PHE A 101 8.82 -19.62 -6.32
C PHE A 101 9.70 -18.36 -6.22
N ALA A 102 9.44 -17.32 -7.03
CA ALA A 102 10.25 -16.10 -7.07
C ALA A 102 10.49 -15.38 -5.72
N PRO A 103 9.51 -15.20 -4.81
CA PRO A 103 9.76 -14.51 -3.54
C PRO A 103 10.78 -15.21 -2.64
N ASN A 104 11.02 -16.52 -2.76
CA ASN A 104 11.93 -17.25 -1.86
C ASN A 104 13.41 -16.85 -2.02
N PHE A 105 13.77 -16.23 -3.16
CA PHE A 105 15.10 -15.64 -3.33
C PHE A 105 15.28 -14.32 -2.56
N SER A 106 14.21 -13.73 -2.02
CA SER A 106 14.27 -12.59 -1.09
C SER A 106 13.83 -13.02 0.31
N PRO A 107 14.40 -12.43 1.38
CA PRO A 107 13.82 -12.59 2.70
C PRO A 107 12.46 -11.87 2.78
N CYS A 108 11.52 -12.46 3.53
CA CYS A 108 10.16 -11.95 3.67
C CYS A 108 9.73 -12.07 5.14
N ILE A 109 9.37 -10.95 5.77
CA ILE A 109 8.97 -10.95 7.19
C ILE A 109 7.66 -11.70 7.47
N MET A 110 6.79 -11.85 6.46
CA MET A 110 5.57 -12.67 6.52
C MET A 110 5.81 -14.17 6.20
N ASN A 111 7.05 -14.57 5.91
CA ASN A 111 7.42 -15.94 5.57
C ASN A 111 8.85 -16.25 6.05
N THR A 112 9.01 -16.39 7.37
CA THR A 112 10.30 -16.55 8.08
C THR A 112 10.58 -17.97 8.56
N SER A 113 9.86 -18.98 8.07
CA SER A 113 10.01 -20.37 8.51
C SER A 113 9.71 -21.38 7.39
N GLY A 114 10.14 -22.63 7.60
CA GLY A 114 9.89 -23.74 6.69
C GLY A 114 10.96 -23.90 5.60
N PHE A 115 10.92 -25.05 4.93
CA PHE A 115 12.02 -25.56 4.10
C PHE A 115 12.61 -24.55 3.10
N CYS A 116 11.77 -23.80 2.37
CA CYS A 116 12.27 -22.84 1.39
C CYS A 116 12.97 -21.64 2.04
N TYR A 117 12.46 -21.14 3.16
CA TYR A 117 13.13 -20.08 3.93
C TYR A 117 14.46 -20.57 4.50
N ASP A 118 14.45 -21.73 5.17
CA ASP A 118 15.65 -22.32 5.77
C ASP A 118 16.71 -22.64 4.72
N PHE A 119 16.32 -23.15 3.55
CA PHE A 119 17.22 -23.36 2.43
C PHE A 119 17.78 -22.05 1.88
N PHE A 120 16.94 -21.15 1.33
CA PHE A 120 17.42 -19.97 0.60
C PHE A 120 18.05 -18.91 1.48
N GLN A 121 17.57 -18.74 2.72
CA GLN A 121 18.03 -17.67 3.61
C GLN A 121 19.09 -18.17 4.62
N ARG A 122 18.92 -19.39 5.18
CA ARG A 122 19.80 -19.90 6.26
C ARG A 122 20.93 -20.81 5.79
N SER A 123 20.81 -21.54 4.67
CA SER A 123 21.90 -22.37 4.13
C SER A 123 22.91 -21.57 3.29
N LEU A 124 24.18 -22.01 3.27
CA LEU A 124 25.21 -21.40 2.43
C LEU A 124 24.91 -21.55 0.92
N VAL A 125 24.43 -22.74 0.53
CA VAL A 125 24.13 -23.09 -0.87
C VAL A 125 22.92 -22.30 -1.37
N GLY A 126 21.84 -22.21 -0.59
CA GLY A 126 20.66 -21.43 -0.95
C GLY A 126 20.96 -19.93 -1.03
N ARG A 127 21.77 -19.37 -0.12
CA ARG A 127 22.26 -17.98 -0.24
C ARG A 127 23.11 -17.77 -1.49
N MET A 128 23.92 -18.75 -1.90
CA MET A 128 24.67 -18.68 -3.17
C MET A 128 23.73 -18.60 -4.38
N PHE A 129 22.65 -19.41 -4.40
CA PHE A 129 21.62 -19.33 -5.44
C PHE A 129 20.85 -18.00 -5.42
N ALA A 130 20.47 -17.49 -4.24
CA ALA A 130 19.81 -16.18 -4.12
C ALA A 130 20.72 -15.03 -4.59
N ASN A 131 22.01 -15.05 -4.23
CA ASN A 131 22.99 -14.09 -4.72
C ASN A 131 23.16 -14.16 -6.24
N LEU A 132 23.20 -15.36 -6.83
CA LEU A 132 23.26 -15.52 -8.28
C LEU A 132 22.00 -14.95 -8.95
N TYR A 133 20.82 -15.31 -8.45
CA TYR A 133 19.53 -14.82 -8.93
C TYR A 133 19.47 -13.28 -8.97
N TRP A 134 19.81 -12.60 -7.87
CA TRP A 134 19.78 -11.13 -7.83
C TRP A 134 20.89 -10.49 -8.66
N ARG A 135 22.08 -11.09 -8.77
CA ARG A 135 23.14 -10.61 -9.67
C ARG A 135 22.71 -10.69 -11.14
N THR A 136 22.04 -11.77 -11.54
CA THR A 136 21.48 -11.91 -12.89
C THR A 136 20.35 -10.93 -13.13
N ALA A 137 19.40 -10.78 -12.20
CA ALA A 137 18.32 -9.81 -12.31
C ALA A 137 18.87 -8.38 -12.48
N ASN A 138 19.85 -7.99 -11.65
CA ASN A 138 20.52 -6.69 -11.75
C ASN A 138 21.26 -6.51 -13.08
N TYR A 139 22.03 -7.51 -13.54
CA TYR A 139 22.72 -7.47 -14.82
C TYR A 139 21.76 -7.27 -15.99
N LEU A 140 20.66 -8.03 -16.02
CA LEU A 140 19.61 -7.90 -17.04
C LEU A 140 18.95 -6.51 -17.01
N SER A 141 18.63 -5.99 -15.82
CA SER A 141 18.06 -4.64 -15.68
C SER A 141 19.02 -3.55 -16.18
N VAL A 142 20.31 -3.62 -15.84
CA VAL A 142 21.31 -2.64 -16.27
C VAL A 142 21.58 -2.73 -17.77
N SER A 143 21.66 -3.93 -18.35
CA SER A 143 21.95 -4.12 -19.78
C SER A 143 20.80 -3.63 -20.68
N HIS A 144 19.55 -3.81 -20.24
CA HIS A 144 18.38 -3.29 -20.95
C HIS A 144 18.16 -1.78 -20.77
N ALA A 145 18.59 -1.18 -19.66
CA ALA A 145 18.31 0.22 -19.34
C ALA A 145 19.28 1.26 -19.93
N GLN A 146 20.47 0.85 -20.40
CA GLN A 146 21.46 1.72 -21.07
C GLN A 146 21.84 3.02 -20.32
N PHE A 147 22.00 2.95 -18.99
CA PHE A 147 22.21 4.08 -18.06
C PHE A 147 23.44 4.99 -18.28
N TRP A 148 24.17 4.92 -19.39
CA TRP A 148 25.51 5.51 -19.59
C TRP A 148 25.55 6.75 -20.51
N ARG A 149 24.58 7.67 -20.41
CA ARG A 149 24.59 8.94 -21.17
C ARG A 149 24.41 10.16 -20.26
N THR A 150 25.19 11.21 -20.54
CA THR A 150 25.25 12.49 -19.80
C THR A 150 24.41 13.57 -20.50
N THR A 151 23.81 14.49 -19.73
CA THR A 151 22.92 15.58 -20.24
C THR A 151 22.84 16.77 -19.26
N ASP A 152 22.14 17.85 -19.66
CA ASP A 152 22.49 19.24 -19.32
C ASP A 152 21.39 20.10 -18.61
N MET A 153 20.17 19.60 -18.29
CA MET A 153 19.09 20.42 -17.66
C MET A 153 17.99 19.59 -16.92
N VAL A 154 16.96 20.23 -16.29
CA VAL A 154 16.07 19.71 -15.21
C VAL A 154 14.53 20.08 -15.32
N ILE A 155 13.59 19.18 -14.96
CA ILE A 155 12.08 19.33 -14.76
C ILE A 155 11.65 18.52 -13.50
N TYR A 156 10.44 17.90 -13.32
CA TYR A 156 10.07 17.05 -12.15
C TYR A 156 9.08 15.86 -12.30
N CYS A 157 9.40 14.73 -11.63
CA CYS A 157 8.60 13.49 -11.43
C CYS A 157 8.98 12.78 -10.10
N THR A 158 8.86 13.49 -8.97
CA THR A 158 9.30 13.04 -7.62
C THR A 158 8.38 12.03 -6.91
N GLY A 159 7.29 11.60 -7.56
CA GLY A 159 6.27 10.73 -6.97
C GLY A 159 5.08 11.52 -6.43
N PHE A 160 4.17 10.83 -5.74
CA PHE A 160 2.96 11.42 -5.13
C PHE A 160 2.97 11.15 -3.63
N GLU A 161 2.78 12.18 -2.82
CA GLU A 161 2.57 12.00 -1.38
C GLU A 161 1.13 11.56 -1.10
N LYS A 162 0.97 10.76 -0.04
CA LYS A 162 -0.34 10.26 0.39
C LYS A 162 -1.03 11.36 1.19
N GLY A 163 -1.96 12.08 0.56
CA GLY A 163 -2.74 13.11 1.25
C GLY A 163 -3.72 12.50 2.26
N TYR A 164 -3.42 12.60 3.55
CA TYR A 164 -4.36 12.31 4.65
C TYR A 164 -5.10 13.57 5.12
N SER A 165 -5.15 14.62 4.29
CA SER A 165 -5.72 15.94 4.64
C SER A 165 -7.17 15.91 5.11
N THR A 166 -7.91 14.83 4.84
CA THR A 166 -9.28 14.58 5.31
C THR A 166 -9.36 14.20 6.80
N PHE A 167 -8.26 13.73 7.40
CA PHE A 167 -8.15 13.46 8.83
C PHE A 167 -7.55 14.66 9.55
N ASP A 168 -8.02 14.91 10.78
CA ASP A 168 -7.43 15.90 11.67
C ASP A 168 -5.96 15.53 12.00
N PRO A 169 -5.03 16.50 12.11
CA PRO A 169 -3.62 16.21 12.44
C PRO A 169 -3.43 15.32 13.68
N ASP A 170 -4.20 15.55 14.76
CA ASP A 170 -4.08 14.78 16.00
C ASP A 170 -4.48 13.31 15.75
N LEU A 171 -5.45 13.07 14.88
CA LEU A 171 -5.90 11.73 14.49
C LEU A 171 -4.93 11.05 13.50
N ARG A 172 -4.20 11.81 12.67
CA ARG A 172 -3.12 11.25 11.84
C ARG A 172 -1.95 10.79 12.69
N GLU A 173 -1.59 11.57 13.70
CA GLU A 173 -0.60 11.16 14.68
C GLU A 173 -1.13 9.98 15.51
N GLU A 174 -2.35 10.01 16.06
CA GLU A 174 -2.90 8.90 16.85
C GLU A 174 -2.89 7.57 16.07
N LEU A 175 -3.16 7.60 14.77
CA LEU A 175 -3.20 6.43 13.90
C LEU A 175 -1.85 6.06 13.25
N GLY A 176 -0.79 6.85 13.47
CA GLY A 176 0.53 6.62 12.88
C GLY A 176 0.58 6.81 11.36
N LEU A 177 -0.35 7.59 10.80
CA LEU A 177 -0.42 7.89 9.36
C LEU A 177 0.61 8.94 8.93
N GLU A 178 0.84 9.93 9.79
CA GLU A 178 1.74 11.06 9.60
C GLU A 178 2.20 11.53 11.00
N TYR A 179 3.51 11.55 11.27
CA TYR A 179 4.10 12.02 12.53
C TYR A 179 5.55 12.47 12.30
N ASP A 180 6.03 13.39 13.13
CA ASP A 180 7.42 13.86 13.05
C ASP A 180 8.37 12.83 13.69
N VAL A 181 9.20 12.20 12.85
CA VAL A 181 10.22 11.21 13.26
C VAL A 181 11.37 11.82 14.09
N THR A 182 11.48 13.14 14.14
CA THR A 182 12.49 13.87 14.93
C THR A 182 11.98 14.31 16.30
N MET A 183 10.66 14.25 16.54
CA MET A 183 10.04 14.54 17.82
C MET A 183 9.68 13.25 18.59
N PHE A 184 9.72 13.33 19.92
CA PHE A 184 9.38 12.21 20.78
C PHE A 184 7.87 11.97 20.78
N SER A 185 7.44 10.83 20.26
CA SER A 185 6.05 10.40 20.21
C SER A 185 5.94 8.91 20.54
N LYS A 186 4.70 8.44 20.75
CA LYS A 186 4.43 7.00 20.87
C LYS A 186 4.96 6.24 19.65
N TRP A 187 4.88 6.82 18.45
CA TRP A 187 5.32 6.17 17.23
C TRP A 187 6.84 6.14 17.09
N THR A 188 7.57 7.18 17.48
CA THR A 188 9.04 7.11 17.48
C THR A 188 9.56 6.12 18.53
N MET A 189 8.92 6.01 19.70
CA MET A 189 9.19 4.92 20.65
C MET A 189 8.88 3.53 20.06
N LEU A 190 7.72 3.36 19.41
CA LEU A 190 7.33 2.08 18.80
C LEU A 190 8.21 1.72 17.59
N ASP A 191 8.72 2.71 16.86
CA ASP A 191 9.68 2.54 15.75
C ASP A 191 11.07 2.17 16.25
N GLU A 192 11.59 2.83 17.28
CA GLU A 192 12.86 2.45 17.92
C GLU A 192 12.76 1.03 18.50
N LYS A 193 11.68 0.77 19.24
CA LYS A 193 11.31 -0.56 19.74
C LYS A 193 11.17 -1.59 18.62
N ALA A 194 10.71 -1.23 17.43
CA ALA A 194 10.56 -2.16 16.31
C ALA A 194 11.84 -2.34 15.50
N GLU A 195 12.69 -1.33 15.38
CA GLU A 195 14.04 -1.54 14.88
C GLU A 195 14.81 -2.43 15.84
N ASN A 196 14.64 -2.22 17.15
CA ASN A 196 15.11 -3.13 18.18
C ASN A 196 14.48 -4.50 18.00
N ILE A 197 13.18 -4.71 17.82
CA ILE A 197 12.57 -6.05 17.64
C ILE A 197 12.85 -6.68 16.25
N VAL A 198 13.28 -5.93 15.24
CA VAL A 198 13.86 -6.51 14.01
C VAL A 198 15.30 -6.96 14.25
N ASN A 199 16.05 -6.25 15.10
CA ASN A 199 17.39 -6.67 15.54
C ASN A 199 17.33 -7.80 16.62
N GLU A 200 16.28 -7.77 17.45
CA GLU A 200 15.84 -8.65 18.54
C GLU A 200 14.66 -9.52 18.08
N ALA A 201 14.65 -9.90 16.79
CA ALA A 201 14.04 -11.18 16.38
C ALA A 201 14.85 -12.36 16.98
N LEU A 202 15.92 -12.04 17.71
CA LEU A 202 16.37 -12.63 18.96
C LEU A 202 15.50 -12.19 20.19
N PHE A 203 14.18 -12.46 20.15
CA PHE A 203 13.15 -12.41 21.24
C PHE A 203 12.80 -11.12 22.04
N ALA A 204 11.54 -10.63 21.85
CA ALA A 204 10.49 -10.28 22.86
C ALA A 204 10.64 -9.08 23.85
N GLU A 205 9.60 -8.36 24.36
CA GLU A 205 8.20 -8.07 23.96
C GLU A 205 7.62 -6.89 24.85
N PRO A 206 6.96 -5.83 24.30
CA PRO A 206 6.40 -4.70 25.13
C PRO A 206 4.96 -4.14 24.77
N PRO A 207 4.33 -3.25 25.61
CA PRO A 207 2.87 -3.31 25.95
C PRO A 207 1.89 -2.16 25.47
N ARG A 208 0.68 -2.12 26.09
CA ARG A 208 -0.68 -1.55 25.77
C ARG A 208 -0.92 -0.06 25.47
N THR A 209 -1.93 0.28 24.64
CA THR A 209 -2.94 1.40 24.84
C THR A 209 -4.00 1.64 23.70
N VAL A 210 -5.29 1.25 23.92
CA VAL A 210 -6.55 1.72 23.25
C VAL A 210 -6.89 1.36 21.76
N TRP A 211 -7.78 0.39 21.47
CA TRP A 211 -8.50 0.21 20.17
C TRP A 211 -10.02 -0.01 20.40
N GLY A 212 -10.82 1.06 20.56
CA GLY A 212 -12.23 0.95 20.98
C GLY A 212 -13.29 0.82 19.87
N VAL A 213 -13.01 1.26 18.63
CA VAL A 213 -14.04 1.47 17.60
C VAL A 213 -13.64 0.82 16.28
N ARG A 214 -14.52 -0.01 15.71
CA ARG A 214 -14.26 -0.77 14.47
C ARG A 214 -14.89 -0.11 13.24
N SER A 215 -14.46 1.11 12.90
CA SER A 215 -15.19 2.00 11.97
C SER A 215 -14.43 2.47 10.73
N VAL A 216 -13.10 2.30 10.65
CA VAL A 216 -12.26 2.85 9.55
C VAL A 216 -11.33 1.79 8.98
N LEU A 217 -11.15 1.78 7.65
CA LEU A 217 -10.25 0.89 6.91
C LEU A 217 -9.64 1.64 5.71
N PHE A 218 -8.38 1.34 5.40
CA PHE A 218 -7.65 1.92 4.26
C PHE A 218 -7.30 0.85 3.19
N PRO A 219 -8.26 0.36 2.40
CA PRO A 219 -7.99 -0.63 1.35
C PRO A 219 -7.17 -0.01 0.21
N GLY A 220 -6.29 -0.80 -0.40
CA GLY A 220 -5.40 -0.39 -1.49
C GLY A 220 -4.24 0.52 -1.08
N HIS A 221 -4.06 0.79 0.22
CA HIS A 221 -3.11 1.78 0.75
C HIS A 221 -1.63 1.33 0.73
N ILE A 222 -1.24 0.55 -0.27
CA ILE A 222 -0.06 -0.31 -0.30
C ILE A 222 0.60 -0.33 -1.69
N HIS A 223 1.93 -0.46 -1.73
CA HIS A 223 2.67 -0.58 -2.99
C HIS A 223 3.10 -2.03 -3.22
N SER A 224 2.37 -2.71 -4.11
CA SER A 224 2.55 -4.12 -4.46
C SER A 224 2.47 -4.34 -5.99
N VAL A 225 2.71 -5.57 -6.48
CA VAL A 225 2.56 -5.90 -7.92
C VAL A 225 1.09 -5.84 -8.37
N PHE A 226 0.14 -6.24 -7.50
CA PHE A 226 -1.28 -6.30 -7.81
C PHE A 226 -2.13 -5.64 -6.71
N THR A 227 -1.99 -4.32 -6.55
CA THR A 227 -2.77 -3.54 -5.57
C THR A 227 -4.29 -3.74 -5.65
N PRO A 228 -4.96 -3.89 -6.83
CA PRO A 228 -6.40 -4.14 -6.88
C PRO A 228 -6.84 -5.43 -6.16
N LEU A 229 -6.15 -6.56 -6.40
CA LEU A 229 -6.43 -7.83 -5.74
C LEU A 229 -6.22 -7.73 -4.21
N ALA A 230 -5.17 -7.03 -3.79
CA ALA A 230 -4.90 -6.82 -2.38
C ALA A 230 -5.96 -5.89 -1.74
N ALA A 231 -6.44 -4.87 -2.46
CA ALA A 231 -7.53 -4.00 -2.01
C ALA A 231 -8.86 -4.75 -1.86
N GLU A 232 -9.20 -5.65 -2.79
CA GLU A 232 -10.39 -6.52 -2.70
C GLU A 232 -10.36 -7.41 -1.45
N LEU A 233 -9.21 -8.03 -1.16
CA LEU A 233 -9.03 -8.88 0.02
C LEU A 233 -8.97 -8.07 1.33
N GLN A 234 -8.34 -6.90 1.33
CA GLN A 234 -8.36 -5.95 2.45
C GLN A 234 -9.79 -5.48 2.74
N ALA A 235 -10.58 -5.16 1.71
CA ALA A 235 -11.98 -4.75 1.86
C ALA A 235 -12.83 -5.89 2.46
N LEU A 236 -12.68 -7.13 1.98
CA LEU A 236 -13.35 -8.29 2.57
C LEU A 236 -12.94 -8.50 4.04
N TRP A 237 -11.63 -8.49 4.33
CA TRP A 237 -11.11 -8.60 5.70
C TRP A 237 -11.69 -7.52 6.61
N GLY A 238 -11.62 -6.26 6.19
CA GLY A 238 -12.04 -5.10 6.98
C GLY A 238 -13.54 -5.03 7.23
N VAL A 239 -14.38 -5.39 6.25
CA VAL A 239 -15.83 -5.52 6.47
C VAL A 239 -16.12 -6.59 7.54
N THR A 240 -15.38 -7.71 7.54
CA THR A 240 -15.58 -8.77 8.55
C THR A 240 -15.12 -8.35 9.96
N TRP A 241 -14.13 -7.47 10.04
CA TRP A 241 -13.71 -6.83 11.30
C TRP A 241 -14.73 -5.80 11.80
N MET A 242 -15.17 -4.88 10.94
CA MET A 242 -16.17 -3.83 11.24
C MET A 242 -17.48 -4.42 11.76
N LEU A 243 -17.96 -5.51 11.15
CA LEU A 243 -19.20 -6.17 11.55
C LEU A 243 -19.08 -7.01 12.84
N GLY A 244 -17.94 -6.95 13.54
CA GLY A 244 -17.70 -7.72 14.76
C GLY A 244 -17.50 -9.22 14.52
N TRP A 245 -17.44 -9.67 13.25
CA TRP A 245 -17.47 -11.09 12.90
C TRP A 245 -16.11 -11.81 13.02
N ARG A 246 -15.08 -11.09 13.42
CA ARG A 246 -13.69 -11.54 13.54
C ARG A 246 -13.07 -10.89 14.76
N ASP A 247 -12.41 -11.67 15.59
CA ASP A 247 -11.52 -11.12 16.60
C ASP A 247 -10.17 -10.78 15.97
N VAL A 248 -9.58 -9.69 16.46
CA VAL A 248 -8.22 -9.27 16.13
C VAL A 248 -7.33 -9.50 17.34
N PRO A 249 -6.01 -9.60 17.15
CA PRO A 249 -5.06 -9.70 18.26
C PRO A 249 -5.20 -8.54 19.26
N PRO A 250 -4.61 -8.65 20.46
CA PRO A 250 -4.44 -7.51 21.37
C PRO A 250 -3.77 -6.33 20.66
N LYS A 251 -4.04 -5.10 21.13
CA LYS A 251 -3.50 -3.89 20.50
C LYS A 251 -1.98 -3.94 20.37
N GLU A 252 -1.33 -4.36 21.45
CA GLU A 252 0.11 -4.57 21.60
C GLU A 252 0.71 -5.35 20.44
N GLU A 253 0.06 -6.45 20.07
CA GLU A 253 0.50 -7.37 19.03
C GLU A 253 0.32 -6.74 17.65
N MET A 254 -0.80 -6.05 17.39
CA MET A 254 -1.01 -5.32 16.14
C MET A 254 -0.10 -4.09 15.98
N GLU A 255 0.16 -3.34 17.06
CA GLU A 255 1.12 -2.23 17.06
C GLU A 255 2.54 -2.74 16.81
N LEU A 256 2.91 -3.85 17.45
CA LEU A 256 4.20 -4.50 17.25
C LEU A 256 4.33 -5.01 15.81
N GLU A 257 3.33 -5.69 15.26
CA GLU A 257 3.34 -6.15 13.87
C GLU A 257 3.51 -4.96 12.90
N ALA A 258 2.74 -3.89 13.08
CA ALA A 258 2.78 -2.71 12.23
C ALA A 258 4.15 -2.02 12.27
N THR A 259 4.75 -1.82 13.44
CA THR A 259 6.05 -1.16 13.53
C THR A 259 7.20 -2.08 13.13
N THR A 260 7.14 -3.38 13.43
CA THR A 260 8.06 -4.40 12.90
C THR A 260 8.02 -4.44 11.37
N PHE A 261 6.84 -4.30 10.75
CA PHE A 261 6.70 -4.18 9.31
C PHE A 261 7.32 -2.89 8.77
N ASN A 262 7.11 -1.74 9.42
CA ASN A 262 7.72 -0.47 9.02
C ASN A 262 9.25 -0.49 9.12
N ALA A 263 9.82 -1.01 10.21
CA ALA A 263 11.25 -1.23 10.38
C ALA A 263 11.82 -2.16 9.28
N TRP A 264 11.08 -3.21 8.93
CA TRP A 264 11.41 -4.08 7.80
C TRP A 264 11.38 -3.35 6.46
N THR A 265 10.35 -2.56 6.15
CA THR A 265 10.28 -1.83 4.88
C THR A 265 11.38 -0.79 4.75
N ARG A 266 11.67 -0.03 5.81
CA ARG A 266 12.82 0.92 5.85
C ARG A 266 14.13 0.22 5.49
N LYS A 267 14.46 -0.89 6.18
CA LYS A 267 15.69 -1.67 5.93
C LYS A 267 15.70 -2.32 4.53
N ARG A 268 14.57 -2.82 4.02
CA ARG A 268 14.48 -3.59 2.76
C ARG A 268 14.35 -2.75 1.49
N TYR A 269 13.74 -1.56 1.57
CA TYR A 269 13.36 -0.74 0.42
C TYR A 269 13.89 0.71 0.47
N LEU A 270 14.76 1.03 1.44
CA LEU A 270 15.48 2.31 1.53
C LEU A 270 14.53 3.52 1.42
N GLU A 271 14.78 4.45 0.49
CA GLU A 271 14.00 5.69 0.31
C GLU A 271 12.51 5.46 -0.02
N GLN A 272 12.13 4.27 -0.52
CA GLN A 272 10.72 3.93 -0.74
C GLN A 272 10.06 3.36 0.52
N GLY A 273 10.83 2.63 1.33
CA GLY A 273 10.37 1.99 2.56
C GLY A 273 10.20 2.94 3.75
N THR A 274 10.78 4.15 3.68
CA THR A 274 10.55 5.25 4.63
C THR A 274 9.31 6.08 4.31
N LYS A 275 8.87 6.12 3.04
CA LYS A 275 7.72 6.92 2.60
C LYS A 275 6.42 6.15 2.50
N TYR A 276 6.48 4.84 2.21
CA TYR A 276 5.29 4.04 1.94
C TYR A 276 5.40 2.61 2.47
N SER A 277 4.26 2.03 2.83
CA SER A 277 4.08 0.58 3.05
C SER A 277 4.35 -0.16 1.73
N TYR A 278 5.61 -0.52 1.51
CA TYR A 278 6.14 -0.99 0.23
C TYR A 278 6.55 -2.45 0.32
N PHE A 279 6.01 -3.32 -0.53
CA PHE A 279 6.26 -4.76 -0.44
C PHE A 279 6.14 -5.50 -1.77
N ILE A 280 6.63 -4.88 -2.85
CA ILE A 280 6.52 -5.40 -4.23
C ILE A 280 6.91 -6.89 -4.37
N TYR A 281 7.99 -7.36 -3.73
CA TYR A 281 8.42 -8.77 -3.82
C TYR A 281 7.69 -9.71 -2.85
N ASN A 282 6.91 -9.19 -1.91
CA ASN A 282 6.31 -9.96 -0.81
C ASN A 282 4.78 -10.00 -0.91
N TYR A 283 4.21 -9.61 -2.06
CA TYR A 283 2.76 -9.47 -2.20
C TYR A 283 2.01 -10.81 -2.11
N ILE A 284 2.55 -11.93 -2.61
CA ILE A 284 1.90 -13.24 -2.48
C ILE A 284 1.81 -13.67 -1.00
N PRO A 285 2.90 -13.65 -0.20
CA PRO A 285 2.80 -13.83 1.25
C PRO A 285 1.78 -12.90 1.93
N TYR A 286 1.66 -11.63 1.49
CA TYR A 286 0.64 -10.72 2.03
C TYR A 286 -0.80 -11.18 1.72
N ILE A 287 -1.06 -11.59 0.48
CA ILE A 287 -2.33 -12.22 0.07
C ILE A 287 -2.59 -13.49 0.91
N ASP A 288 -1.57 -14.32 1.14
CA ASP A 288 -1.70 -15.52 1.96
C ASP A 288 -2.11 -15.20 3.41
N THR A 289 -1.54 -14.15 4.02
CA THR A 289 -1.91 -13.72 5.37
C THR A 289 -3.38 -13.31 5.41
N LEU A 290 -3.84 -12.41 4.54
CA LEU A 290 -5.26 -12.00 4.47
C LEU A 290 -6.21 -13.20 4.24
N MET A 291 -5.80 -14.14 3.39
CA MET A 291 -6.54 -15.38 3.12
C MET A 291 -6.62 -16.31 4.35
N LYS A 292 -5.49 -16.53 5.03
CA LYS A 292 -5.42 -17.35 6.26
C LYS A 292 -6.23 -16.73 7.38
N ASP A 293 -6.14 -15.42 7.57
CA ASP A 293 -6.98 -14.67 8.50
C ASP A 293 -8.44 -14.98 8.22
N LEU A 294 -8.89 -14.76 6.98
CA LEU A 294 -10.23 -15.08 6.48
C LEU A 294 -10.65 -16.56 6.61
N ALA A 295 -9.77 -17.44 7.12
CA ALA A 295 -9.94 -18.89 7.23
C ALA A 295 -10.16 -19.57 5.87
N LEU A 296 -9.59 -18.98 4.82
CA LEU A 296 -9.63 -19.46 3.43
C LEU A 296 -8.31 -20.15 3.06
N ASN A 297 -8.37 -21.04 2.07
CA ASN A 297 -7.18 -21.69 1.54
C ASN A 297 -6.41 -20.74 0.61
N PRO A 298 -5.16 -20.33 0.94
CA PRO A 298 -4.38 -19.44 0.08
C PRO A 298 -3.88 -20.12 -1.22
N PHE A 299 -3.79 -21.46 -1.24
CA PHE A 299 -3.33 -22.21 -2.41
C PHE A 299 -4.45 -22.27 -3.46
N ARG A 300 -4.17 -21.89 -4.71
CA ARG A 300 -5.19 -21.66 -5.76
C ARG A 300 -5.03 -22.47 -7.05
N LYS A 301 -3.97 -23.25 -7.19
CA LYS A 301 -3.70 -24.09 -8.38
C LYS A 301 -4.10 -25.54 -8.14
N SER A 302 -4.12 -26.34 -9.21
CA SER A 302 -4.64 -27.71 -9.16
C SER A 302 -3.69 -28.69 -8.46
N ASN A 303 -2.40 -28.38 -8.43
CA ASN A 303 -1.35 -29.24 -7.90
C ASN A 303 -0.13 -28.42 -7.44
N ILE A 304 0.74 -29.05 -6.64
CA ILE A 304 1.91 -28.41 -6.03
C ILE A 304 2.89 -27.83 -7.07
N PHE A 305 3.05 -28.43 -8.24
CA PHE A 305 3.96 -27.90 -9.26
C PHE A 305 3.44 -26.58 -9.86
N GLU A 306 2.15 -26.55 -10.24
CA GLU A 306 1.52 -25.30 -10.70
C GLU A 306 1.54 -24.23 -9.61
N GLU A 307 1.24 -24.62 -8.38
CA GLU A 307 1.20 -23.73 -7.21
C GLU A 307 2.51 -22.95 -7.03
N TRP A 308 3.65 -23.62 -7.25
CA TRP A 308 4.97 -23.02 -7.10
C TRP A 308 5.48 -22.29 -8.35
N PHE A 309 5.27 -22.86 -9.54
CA PHE A 309 5.94 -22.41 -10.78
C PHE A 309 5.03 -21.73 -11.82
N VAL A 310 3.70 -21.78 -11.66
CA VAL A 310 2.77 -21.06 -12.56
C VAL A 310 2.37 -19.73 -11.94
N ARG A 311 2.33 -18.69 -12.78
CA ARG A 311 1.94 -17.34 -12.37
C ARG A 311 0.55 -17.29 -11.75
N TYR A 312 0.44 -16.48 -10.71
CA TYR A 312 -0.80 -16.03 -10.14
C TYR A 312 -1.42 -14.88 -10.93
N LYS A 313 -2.74 -14.87 -11.01
CA LYS A 313 -3.58 -13.84 -11.64
C LYS A 313 -4.77 -13.50 -10.72
N PRO A 314 -5.40 -12.33 -10.89
CA PRO A 314 -6.66 -12.02 -10.19
C PRO A 314 -7.75 -13.08 -10.40
N HIS A 315 -7.82 -13.70 -11.58
CA HIS A 315 -8.77 -14.78 -11.88
C HIS A 315 -8.66 -16.00 -10.94
N ASP A 316 -7.47 -16.30 -10.42
CA ASP A 316 -7.26 -17.40 -9.46
C ASP A 316 -7.96 -17.16 -8.11
N HIS A 317 -8.41 -15.92 -7.86
CA HIS A 317 -9.08 -15.50 -6.63
C HIS A 317 -10.59 -15.25 -6.82
N ARG A 318 -11.15 -15.49 -8.01
CA ARG A 318 -12.56 -15.20 -8.33
C ARG A 318 -13.60 -15.85 -7.40
N THR A 319 -13.23 -16.93 -6.72
CA THR A 319 -14.09 -17.71 -5.81
C THR A 319 -14.00 -17.29 -4.33
N VAL A 320 -13.07 -16.39 -3.95
CA VAL A 320 -12.83 -15.95 -2.55
C VAL A 320 -14.14 -15.63 -1.82
N LEU A 321 -15.00 -14.81 -2.43
CA LEU A 321 -16.22 -14.32 -1.80
C LEU A 321 -17.24 -15.45 -1.57
N ASP A 322 -17.35 -16.41 -2.48
CA ASP A 322 -18.29 -17.52 -2.37
C ASP A 322 -17.78 -18.61 -1.42
N GLU A 323 -16.47 -18.86 -1.39
CA GLU A 323 -15.83 -19.67 -0.36
C GLU A 323 -16.09 -19.10 1.04
N TYR A 324 -15.93 -17.79 1.20
CA TYR A 324 -16.17 -17.10 2.47
C TYR A 324 -17.64 -17.13 2.90
N ARG A 325 -18.57 -16.91 1.96
CA ARG A 325 -20.02 -17.06 2.20
C ARG A 325 -20.38 -18.49 2.60
N ALA A 326 -19.77 -19.50 1.97
CA ALA A 326 -20.00 -20.90 2.31
C ALA A 326 -19.46 -21.24 3.71
N LEU A 327 -18.29 -20.73 4.09
CA LEU A 327 -17.71 -20.86 5.43
C LEU A 327 -18.61 -20.22 6.50
N ARG A 328 -19.09 -18.99 6.25
CA ARG A 328 -20.05 -18.29 7.12
C ARG A 328 -21.35 -19.06 7.32
N ARG A 329 -21.95 -19.59 6.25
CA ARG A 329 -23.17 -20.42 6.33
C ARG A 329 -22.95 -21.67 7.18
N LYS A 330 -21.78 -22.31 7.08
CA LYS A 330 -21.42 -23.45 7.92
C LYS A 330 -21.34 -23.05 9.39
N GLN A 331 -20.63 -21.97 9.73
CA GLN A 331 -20.49 -21.47 11.11
C GLN A 331 -21.85 -21.15 11.75
N GLY A 332 -22.70 -20.34 11.10
CA GLY A 332 -24.02 -20.02 11.61
C GLY A 332 -24.97 -21.24 11.69
N SER A 333 -24.75 -22.28 10.88
CA SER A 333 -25.49 -23.54 11.00
C SER A 333 -25.03 -24.43 12.16
N VAL A 334 -23.81 -24.22 12.68
CA VAL A 334 -23.28 -24.91 13.86
C VAL A 334 -23.75 -24.21 15.14
N GLU A 335 -23.71 -22.89 15.19
CA GLU A 335 -24.27 -22.09 16.30
C GLU A 335 -25.77 -22.42 16.53
N ASN A 336 -26.56 -22.45 15.46
CA ASN A 336 -27.98 -22.82 15.53
C ASN A 336 -28.26 -24.30 15.86
N ARG A 337 -27.26 -25.19 15.82
CA ARG A 337 -27.37 -26.59 16.27
C ARG A 337 -26.94 -26.80 17.72
N GLY A 338 -26.12 -25.89 18.27
CA GLY A 338 -25.75 -25.87 19.69
C GLY A 338 -26.81 -25.26 20.61
N ALA A 339 -27.69 -24.42 20.06
CA ALA A 339 -28.83 -23.86 20.78
C ALA A 339 -29.87 -24.96 21.10
N LYS A 340 -30.01 -25.31 22.39
CA LYS A 340 -31.19 -26.05 22.86
C LYS A 340 -32.45 -25.28 22.46
N PRO A 341 -33.53 -25.95 22.00
CA PRO A 341 -34.81 -25.27 21.80
C PRO A 341 -35.23 -24.62 23.12
N PRO A 342 -35.74 -23.37 23.11
CA PRO A 342 -36.17 -22.70 24.32
C PRO A 342 -37.29 -23.51 24.97
N ALA A 343 -37.18 -23.73 26.28
CA ALA A 343 -38.28 -24.33 27.04
C ALA A 343 -39.53 -23.48 26.84
N ALA A 344 -40.66 -24.13 26.52
CA ALA A 344 -41.92 -23.44 26.28
C ALA A 344 -42.36 -22.69 27.56
N GLY A 345 -42.17 -21.37 27.59
CA GLY A 345 -42.49 -20.55 28.77
C GLY A 345 -41.44 -19.50 29.18
N ALA A 346 -40.74 -18.85 28.24
CA ALA A 346 -40.01 -17.62 28.55
C ALA A 346 -40.05 -16.64 27.37
N GLN A 347 -40.86 -15.59 27.48
CA GLN A 347 -40.82 -14.46 26.54
C GLN A 347 -39.53 -13.64 26.80
N HIS A 348 -38.47 -13.90 26.02
CA HIS A 348 -37.34 -12.96 25.96
C HIS A 348 -37.69 -11.80 25.04
N GLY A 349 -37.96 -10.64 25.65
CA GLY A 349 -38.31 -9.42 24.95
C GLY A 349 -37.16 -8.90 24.08
N ASN A 350 -37.46 -8.59 22.82
CA ASN A 350 -36.50 -8.04 21.85
C ASN A 350 -36.25 -6.54 22.08
N GLY A 351 -35.95 -6.17 23.34
CA GLY A 351 -35.98 -4.78 23.84
C GLY A 351 -34.70 -3.97 23.62
N HIS A 352 -33.57 -4.61 23.36
CA HIS A 352 -32.27 -3.91 23.24
C HIS A 352 -31.98 -3.37 21.83
N VAL A 353 -32.59 -3.94 20.78
CA VAL A 353 -32.42 -3.44 19.41
C VAL A 353 -33.41 -2.31 19.11
N LYS A 354 -34.63 -2.35 19.66
CA LYS A 354 -35.61 -1.26 19.51
C LYS A 354 -35.18 0.04 20.20
N SER A 355 -34.63 -0.04 21.40
CA SER A 355 -34.26 1.16 22.18
C SER A 355 -33.14 1.99 21.55
N LEU A 356 -32.26 1.39 20.74
CA LEU A 356 -31.22 2.09 20.00
C LEU A 356 -31.77 2.82 18.75
N VAL A 357 -32.74 2.22 18.05
CA VAL A 357 -33.39 2.85 16.89
C VAL A 357 -34.31 3.99 17.34
N GLU A 358 -35.08 3.81 18.42
CA GLU A 358 -35.97 4.84 18.96
C GLU A 358 -35.21 6.03 19.54
N LYS A 359 -34.04 5.81 20.18
CA LYS A 359 -33.15 6.92 20.62
C LYS A 359 -32.54 7.69 19.46
N SER A 360 -32.03 7.00 18.43
CA SER A 360 -31.47 7.64 17.24
C SER A 360 -32.49 8.53 16.52
N GLN A 361 -33.75 8.08 16.43
CA GLN A 361 -34.83 8.88 15.84
C GLN A 361 -35.20 10.09 16.71
N ALA A 362 -35.31 9.92 18.04
CA ALA A 362 -35.60 11.03 18.95
C ALA A 362 -34.53 12.15 18.92
N GLU A 363 -33.25 11.78 18.91
CA GLU A 363 -32.14 12.73 18.85
C GLU A 363 -32.12 13.51 17.53
N SER A 364 -32.44 12.86 16.40
CA SER A 364 -32.56 13.52 15.09
C SER A 364 -33.67 14.57 15.04
N SER A 365 -34.81 14.32 15.72
CA SER A 365 -35.91 15.29 15.80
C SER A 365 -35.61 16.52 16.67
N ILE A 366 -34.76 16.38 17.70
CA ILE A 366 -34.38 17.49 18.60
C ILE A 366 -33.40 18.45 17.90
N GLN A 367 -32.48 17.93 17.08
CA GLN A 367 -31.60 18.78 16.26
C GLN A 367 -32.33 19.53 15.14
N ALA A 368 -33.44 18.98 14.61
CA ALA A 368 -34.23 19.64 13.58
C ALA A 368 -35.06 20.84 14.11
N SER A 369 -35.53 20.80 15.37
CA SER A 369 -36.30 21.91 15.97
C SER A 369 -35.45 23.08 16.49
N GLY A 370 -34.14 22.91 16.62
CA GLY A 370 -33.25 23.91 17.24
C GLY A 370 -32.68 25.00 16.33
N ARG A 371 -33.08 25.06 15.04
CA ARG A 371 -32.43 25.94 14.03
C ARG A 371 -33.28 27.08 13.46
N ASN A 372 -34.48 27.33 13.98
CA ASN A 372 -35.31 28.48 13.60
C ASN A 372 -35.63 29.37 14.81
N GLY A 373 -34.76 30.35 15.09
CA GLY A 373 -35.03 31.39 16.08
C GLY A 373 -33.81 32.28 16.39
N GLY A 374 -33.87 33.55 15.99
CA GLY A 374 -32.99 34.60 16.53
C GLY A 374 -31.91 35.17 15.60
N LEU A 375 -32.32 35.89 14.54
CA LEU A 375 -31.50 36.93 13.92
C LEU A 375 -32.36 38.17 13.64
N GLU A 376 -32.56 39.00 14.67
CA GLU A 376 -32.97 40.40 14.52
C GLU A 376 -31.97 41.30 15.25
N LYS A 377 -31.45 42.30 14.53
CA LYS A 377 -31.02 43.66 14.98
C LYS A 377 -30.07 43.72 16.21
N THR A 378 -28.91 44.36 16.13
CA THR A 378 -28.75 45.81 15.88
C THR A 378 -27.30 46.21 15.57
N ALA A 379 -27.18 47.32 14.84
CA ALA A 379 -26.11 48.36 14.87
C ALA A 379 -24.64 47.89 14.77
#